data_AF-A0A3C1X3K3-F1
#
_entry.id   AF-A0A3C1X3K3-F1
#
_cell.length_a   1.000
_cell.length_b   1.000
_cell.length_c   1.000
_cell.angle_alpha   90.00
_cell.angle_beta   90.00
_cell.angle_gamma   90.00
#
_symmetry.space_group_name_H-M   'P 1'
#
loop_
_entity.id
_entity.type
_entity.pdbx_description
1 polymer ?
#
loop_
_entity_poly.entity_id
_entity_poly.type
_entity_poly.pdbx_seq_one_letter_code
_entity_poly.pdbx_strand_id
1 'polypeptide(L)' 'IDRFIRARQEQAGITPNPDAARPALLRRVTLDLTGLSPTPQELAEFVSDAASDDQALVKVVDRLLASSAFGERWGRHWLD' A
#
# COMPACT_ATOMS: atom_id res chain seq x y z
N ILE A 1 0.23 13.97 -5.42
CA ILE A 1 0.73 15.13 -4.63
C ILE A 1 0.41 16.39 -5.40
N ASP A 2 -0.28 17.33 -4.75
CA ASP A 2 -0.62 18.62 -5.34
C ASP A 2 0.63 19.43 -5.74
N ARG A 3 0.56 20.14 -6.88
CA ARG A 3 1.69 20.91 -7.44
C ARG A 3 2.12 22.07 -6.56
N PHE A 4 1.20 22.68 -5.83
CA PHE A 4 1.48 23.83 -4.96
C PHE A 4 2.21 23.38 -3.70
N ILE A 5 1.89 22.21 -3.17
CA ILE A 5 2.61 21.61 -2.05
C ILE A 5 4.06 21.31 -2.45
N ARG A 6 4.26 20.67 -3.61
CA ARG A 6 5.61 20.35 -4.10
C ARG A 6 6.45 21.60 -4.31
N ALA A 7 5.90 22.62 -4.95
CA ALA A 7 6.58 23.90 -5.17
C ALA A 7 7.03 24.55 -3.85
N ARG A 8 6.20 24.49 -2.79
CA ARG A 8 6.60 25.00 -1.46
C ARG A 8 7.66 24.15 -0.78
N GLN A 9 7.63 22.82 -0.93
CA GLN A 9 8.67 21.93 -0.41
C GLN A 9 10.02 22.23 -1.07
N GLU A 10 10.04 22.40 -2.40
CA GLU A 10 11.24 22.76 -3.16
C GLU A 10 11.81 24.11 -2.72
N GLN A 11 10.97 25.14 -2.55
CA GLN A 11 11.39 26.45 -2.04
C GLN A 11 11.94 26.37 -0.61
N ALA A 12 11.40 25.48 0.21
CA ALA A 12 11.85 25.25 1.58
C ALA A 12 13.06 24.30 1.68
N GLY A 13 13.60 23.80 0.56
CA GLY A 13 14.71 22.85 0.55
C GLY A 13 14.36 21.47 1.15
N ILE A 14 13.08 21.11 1.18
CA ILE A 14 12.59 19.84 1.73
C ILE A 14 12.60 18.78 0.63
N THR A 15 13.45 17.77 0.80
CA THR A 15 13.49 16.61 -0.09
C THR A 15 12.53 15.52 0.40
N PRO A 16 11.64 14.99 -0.46
CA PRO A 16 10.81 13.84 -0.11
C PRO A 16 11.64 12.61 0.26
N ASN A 17 11.12 11.79 1.16
CA ASN A 17 11.68 10.47 1.39
C ASN A 17 11.58 9.61 0.12
N PRO A 18 12.52 8.68 -0.11
CA PRO A 18 12.39 7.71 -1.18
C PRO A 18 11.15 6.85 -0.97
N ASP A 19 10.70 6.21 -2.06
CA ASP A 19 9.62 5.25 -1.99
C ASP A 19 9.96 4.10 -1.04
N ALA A 20 8.92 3.57 -0.40
CA ALA A 20 9.10 2.49 0.55
C ALA A 20 9.54 1.21 -0.18
N ALA A 21 10.45 0.45 0.42
CA ALA A 21 10.81 -0.86 -0.09
C ALA A 21 9.61 -1.81 -0.11
N ARG A 22 9.61 -2.78 -1.04
CA ARG A 22 8.52 -3.76 -1.23
C ARG A 22 7.96 -4.39 0.05
N PRO A 23 8.77 -4.87 1.01
CA PRO A 23 8.23 -5.44 2.25
C PRO A 23 7.38 -4.44 3.05
N ALA A 24 7.82 -3.18 3.09
CA ALA A 24 7.10 -2.12 3.78
C ALA A 24 5.81 -1.74 3.03
N LEU A 25 5.85 -1.68 1.69
CA LEU A 25 4.66 -1.43 0.87
C LEU A 25 3.59 -2.49 1.09
N LEU A 26 3.94 -3.78 0.98
CA LEU A 26 2.99 -4.88 1.18
C LEU A 26 2.38 -4.86 2.59
N ARG A 27 3.22 -4.68 3.61
CA ARG A 27 2.74 -4.62 4.99
C ARG A 27 1.76 -3.47 5.20
N ARG A 28 2.08 -2.28 4.70
CA ARG A 28 1.22 -1.09 4.83
C ARG A 28 -0.13 -1.32 4.15
N VAL A 29 -0.14 -1.70 2.87
CA VAL A 29 -1.39 -1.85 2.11
C VAL A 29 -2.28 -2.95 2.67
N THR A 30 -1.70 -4.07 3.13
CA THR A 30 -2.48 -5.16 3.75
C THR A 30 -3.13 -4.70 5.05
N LEU A 31 -2.36 -4.04 5.92
CA LEU A 31 -2.89 -3.50 7.17
C LEU A 31 -3.95 -2.42 6.94
N ASP A 32 -3.77 -1.58 5.93
CA ASP A 32 -4.71 -0.49 5.63
C ASP A 32 -6.04 -1.02 5.07
N LEU A 33 -5.99 -2.02 4.21
CA LEU A 33 -7.18 -2.55 3.53
C LEU A 33 -7.91 -3.62 4.33
N THR A 34 -7.21 -4.49 5.06
CA THR A 34 -7.82 -5.63 5.77
C THR A 34 -7.62 -5.57 7.28
N GLY A 35 -6.64 -4.82 7.76
CA GLY A 35 -6.26 -4.81 9.19
C GLY A 35 -5.46 -6.00 9.64
N LEU A 36 -5.04 -6.84 8.69
CA LEU A 36 -4.23 -8.01 8.95
C LEU A 36 -2.82 -7.79 8.40
N SER A 37 -1.84 -8.49 8.98
CA SER A 37 -0.51 -8.55 8.40
C SER A 37 -0.51 -9.46 7.17
N PRO A 38 0.35 -9.22 6.16
CA PRO A 38 0.53 -10.16 5.07
C PRO A 38 1.12 -11.47 5.59
N THR A 39 0.82 -12.57 4.92
CA THR A 39 1.45 -13.86 5.19
C THR A 39 2.90 -13.88 4.68
N PRO A 40 3.76 -14.77 5.22
CA PRO A 40 5.12 -14.94 4.71
C PRO A 40 5.18 -15.31 3.22
N GLN A 41 4.20 -16.09 2.74
CA GLN A 41 4.10 -16.47 1.34
C GLN A 41 3.79 -15.26 0.45
N GLU A 42 2.79 -14.46 0.81
CA GLU A 42 2.46 -13.24 0.06
C GLU A 42 3.64 -12.26 0.02
N LEU A 43 4.44 -12.19 1.09
CA LEU A 43 5.67 -11.40 1.11
C LEU A 43 6.71 -11.93 0.15
N ALA A 44 6.96 -13.24 0.15
CA ALA A 44 7.91 -13.87 -0.77
C ALA A 44 7.50 -13.68 -2.24
N GLU A 45 6.21 -13.87 -2.54
CA GLU A 45 5.63 -13.66 -3.88
C GLU A 45 5.77 -12.20 -4.32
N PHE A 46 5.44 -11.23 -3.46
CA PHE A 46 5.52 -9.82 -3.80
C PHE A 46 6.96 -9.34 -3.99
N VAL A 47 7.89 -9.78 -3.12
CA VAL A 47 9.30 -9.39 -3.23
C VAL A 47 9.93 -9.97 -4.50
N SER A 48 9.52 -11.17 -4.92
CA SER A 48 10.07 -11.85 -6.10
C SER A 48 9.35 -11.54 -7.43
N ASP A 49 8.26 -10.75 -7.43
CA ASP A 49 7.55 -10.39 -8.67
C ASP A 49 8.47 -9.57 -9.60
N ALA A 50 8.67 -10.05 -10.83
CA ALA A 50 9.51 -9.38 -11.81
C ALA A 50 8.88 -8.10 -12.42
N ALA A 51 7.59 -7.86 -12.19
CA ALA A 51 6.91 -6.65 -12.63
C ALA A 51 7.43 -5.39 -11.91
N SER A 52 7.10 -4.21 -12.45
CA SER A 52 7.35 -2.95 -11.74
C SER A 52 6.58 -2.91 -10.42
N ASP A 53 7.06 -2.10 -9.46
CA ASP A 53 6.42 -1.98 -8.15
C ASP A 53 4.94 -1.56 -8.26
N ASP A 54 4.63 -0.64 -9.16
CA ASP A 54 3.24 -0.23 -9.43
C ASP A 54 2.37 -1.40 -9.91
N GLN A 55 2.87 -2.20 -10.87
CA GLN A 55 2.12 -3.33 -11.42
C GLN A 55 1.95 -4.45 -10.40
N ALA A 56 3.00 -4.77 -9.65
CA ALA A 56 2.92 -5.76 -8.58
C ALA A 56 1.93 -5.31 -7.49
N LEU A 57 1.95 -4.02 -7.14
CA LEU A 57 1.07 -3.45 -6.12
C LEU A 57 -0.39 -3.47 -6.55
N VAL A 58 -0.70 -3.20 -7.82
CA VAL A 58 -2.06 -3.31 -8.36
C VAL A 58 -2.61 -4.73 -8.14
N LYS A 59 -1.85 -5.78 -8.49
CA LYS A 59 -2.28 -7.18 -8.26
C LYS A 59 -2.60 -7.46 -6.79
N VAL A 60 -1.76 -6.95 -5.88
CA VAL A 60 -1.98 -7.08 -4.43
C VAL A 60 -3.26 -6.36 -4.01
N VAL A 61 -3.45 -5.11 -4.43
CA VAL A 61 -4.64 -4.32 -4.11
C VAL A 61 -5.90 -5.01 -4.62
N ASP A 62 -5.92 -5.45 -5.88
CA ASP A 62 -7.07 -6.14 -6.47
C ASP A 62 -7.45 -7.40 -5.67
N ARG A 63 -6.45 -8.22 -5.30
CA ARG A 63 -6.67 -9.41 -4.46
C ARG A 63 -7.24 -9.04 -3.09
N LEU A 64 -6.70 -8.00 -2.45
CA LEU A 64 -7.14 -7.58 -1.11
C LEU A 64 -8.57 -7.03 -1.15
N LEU A 65 -8.89 -6.19 -2.13
CA LEU A 65 -10.24 -5.64 -2.32
C LEU A 65 -11.28 -6.74 -2.60
N ALA A 66 -10.89 -7.83 -3.26
CA ALA A 66 -11.74 -8.99 -3.49
C ALA A 66 -11.91 -9.92 -2.28
N SER A 67 -11.18 -9.70 -1.18
CA SER A 67 -11.20 -10.58 0.00
C SER A 67 -12.37 -10.28 0.95
N SER A 68 -12.85 -11.29 1.69
CA SER A 68 -13.84 -11.06 2.76
C SER A 68 -13.29 -10.16 3.87
N ALA A 69 -12.00 -10.27 4.19
CA ALA A 69 -11.35 -9.47 5.23
C ALA A 69 -11.41 -7.96 4.95
N PHE A 70 -11.36 -7.54 3.68
CA PHE A 70 -11.61 -6.16 3.31
C PHE A 70 -13.06 -5.76 3.62
N GLY A 71 -14.03 -6.56 3.18
CA GLY A 71 -15.45 -6.33 3.46
C GLY A 71 -15.77 -6.28 4.96
N GLU A 72 -15.19 -7.19 5.74
CA GLU A 72 -15.33 -7.25 7.20
C GLU A 72 -14.73 -6.02 7.90
N ARG A 73 -13.55 -5.55 7.44
CA ARG A 73 -12.93 -4.34 7.99
C ARG A 73 -13.78 -3.11 7.72
N TRP A 74 -14.23 -2.90 6.48
CA TRP A 74 -15.00 -1.72 6.13
C TRP A 74 -16.44 -1.79 6.63
N GLY A 75 -17.05 -2.98 6.66
CA GLY A 75 -18.38 -3.17 7.24
C GLY A 75 -18.43 -2.75 8.71
N ARG A 76 -17.36 -2.95 9.49
CA ARG A 76 -17.28 -2.46 10.87
C ARG A 76 -17.43 -0.95 10.96
N HIS A 77 -16.76 -0.19 10.06
CA HIS A 77 -16.76 1.29 10.00
C HIS A 77 -18.10 1.92 9.58
N TRP A 78 -19.07 1.09 9.18
CA TRP A 78 -20.40 1.54 8.77
C TRP A 78 -21.49 1.13 9.78
N LEU A 79 -21.11 0.31 10.78
CA LEU A 79 -22.02 -0.20 11.81
C LEU A 79 -21.82 0.50 13.16
N ASP A 80 -20.78 1.33 13.28
CA ASP A 80 -20.49 2.30 14.33
C ASP A 80 -21.08 3.69 14.00
#